data_AF-A0A352NQA5-F1
#
_entry.id   AF-A0A352NQA5-F1
#
_cell.length_a   1.000
_cell.length_b   1.000
_cell.length_c   1.000
_cell.angle_alpha   90.00
_cell.angle_beta   90.00
_cell.angle_gamma   90.00
#
_symmetry.space_group_name_H-M   'P 1'
#
loop_
_entity.id
_entity.type
_entity.pdbx_description
1 polymer ?
#
loop_
_entity_poly.entity_id
_entity_poly.type
_entity_poly.pdbx_seq_one_letter_code
_entity_poly.pdbx_strand_id
1 'polypeptide(L)'
;KFSVKGSQFCQPLLEFSGACAGCGETPYVKLLTQLFGDRMMMSNATGCSSIWAAAAPSMPYTTNAEGKGPTWSNSLFEDSAEFGFGLYLGVKKIRNKVAELMQEAISLDIPQELKEAFQEWLEGMYNAEASKAAAAKILPLLEGQTHPVMQGIIDRKDFLIKKSNWAFGGDGWGYDIGYGGLDHVVASGEDINILV
;
A
#
# COMPACT_ATOMS: atom_id res chain seq x y z
N LYS A 1 -4.15 17.51 -5.84
CA LYS A 1 -3.35 16.27 -5.89
C LYS A 1 -2.75 15.99 -7.28
N PHE A 2 -3.55 15.76 -8.33
CA PHE A 2 -3.05 15.35 -9.67
C PHE A 2 -2.57 16.49 -10.60
N SER A 3 -1.93 17.52 -10.06
CA SER A 3 -1.31 18.58 -10.85
C SER A 3 0.04 18.92 -10.24
N VAL A 4 0.97 19.50 -11.02
CA VAL A 4 2.31 19.86 -10.52
C VAL A 4 2.20 20.73 -9.26
N LYS A 5 1.40 21.80 -9.31
CA LYS A 5 1.15 22.66 -8.13
C LYS A 5 0.41 21.89 -7.03
N GLY A 6 -0.60 21.12 -7.40
CA GLY A 6 -1.48 20.44 -6.45
C GLY A 6 -0.84 19.27 -5.72
N SER A 7 0.21 18.64 -6.26
CA SER A 7 0.95 17.58 -5.58
C SER A 7 1.90 18.14 -4.52
N GLN A 8 2.41 19.37 -4.72
CA GLN A 8 3.27 20.02 -3.73
C GLN A 8 2.53 20.54 -2.49
N PHE A 9 1.19 20.62 -2.53
CA PHE A 9 0.38 20.84 -1.34
C PHE A 9 0.03 19.54 -0.59
N CYS A 10 0.40 18.37 -1.12
CA CYS A 10 0.29 17.12 -0.39
C CYS A 10 1.56 16.92 0.45
N GLN A 11 1.40 16.43 1.68
CA GLN A 11 2.52 16.15 2.57
C GLN A 11 3.47 15.12 1.91
N PRO A 12 4.76 15.42 1.76
CA PRO A 12 5.75 14.42 1.36
C PRO A 12 5.95 13.42 2.49
N LEU A 13 5.98 12.12 2.18
CA LEU A 13 6.28 11.06 3.16
C LEU A 13 7.65 10.41 2.92
N LEU A 14 8.50 11.10 2.17
CA LEU A 14 9.94 10.87 2.07
C LEU A 14 10.62 12.24 2.22
N GLU A 15 11.40 12.42 3.27
CA GLU A 15 12.08 13.68 3.58
C GLU A 15 13.45 13.45 4.23
N PHE A 16 14.41 14.34 3.93
CA PHE A 16 15.73 14.37 4.58
C PHE A 16 16.55 13.05 4.52
N SER A 17 16.47 12.32 3.40
CA SER A 17 17.28 11.12 3.14
C SER A 17 18.78 11.42 3.07
N GLY A 18 19.62 10.40 3.29
CA GLY A 18 21.07 10.47 3.12
C GLY A 18 21.57 10.48 1.66
N ALA A 19 20.70 10.72 0.69
CA ALA A 19 21.07 10.80 -0.73
C ALA A 19 21.98 12.01 -1.02
N CYS A 20 22.70 11.97 -2.15
CA CYS A 20 23.57 13.07 -2.57
C CYS A 20 22.80 14.38 -2.80
N ALA A 21 23.51 15.51 -2.70
CA ALA A 21 22.96 16.81 -3.11
C ALA A 21 22.61 16.78 -4.61
N GLY A 22 21.34 17.03 -4.93
CA GLY A 22 20.85 16.95 -6.30
C GLY A 22 20.69 15.51 -6.84
N CYS A 23 20.54 14.52 -5.97
CA CYS A 23 20.23 13.14 -6.36
C CYS A 23 19.01 13.09 -7.31
N GLY A 24 19.14 12.35 -8.40
CA GLY A 24 18.09 12.19 -9.42
C GLY A 24 16.95 11.26 -9.03
N GLU A 25 17.11 10.40 -8.01
CA GLU A 25 16.12 9.38 -7.64
C GLU A 25 15.02 9.92 -6.72
N THR A 26 15.41 10.62 -5.65
CA THR A 26 14.50 10.99 -4.56
C THR A 26 13.35 11.93 -4.94
N PRO A 27 13.44 12.82 -5.96
CA PRO A 27 12.29 13.61 -6.40
C PRO A 27 11.13 12.76 -6.91
N TYR A 28 11.40 11.64 -7.59
CA TYR A 28 10.39 10.72 -8.10
C TYR A 28 9.68 10.01 -6.94
N VAL A 29 10.45 9.43 -6.02
CA VAL A 29 9.88 8.72 -4.87
C VAL A 29 9.12 9.66 -3.96
N LYS A 30 9.62 10.89 -3.74
CA LYS A 30 8.88 11.93 -3.00
C LYS A 30 7.52 12.20 -3.64
N LEU A 31 7.46 12.36 -4.96
CA LEU A 31 6.19 12.58 -5.66
C LEU A 31 5.23 11.39 -5.50
N LEU A 32 5.74 10.16 -5.58
CA LEU A 32 4.91 8.97 -5.36
C LEU A 32 4.32 8.93 -3.94
N THR A 33 5.10 9.26 -2.92
CA THR A 33 4.57 9.29 -1.54
C THR A 33 3.52 10.38 -1.35
N GLN A 34 3.63 11.53 -2.02
CA GLN A 34 2.59 12.57 -2.04
C GLN A 34 1.28 12.09 -2.71
N LEU A 35 1.38 11.16 -3.66
CA LEU A 35 0.22 10.63 -4.39
C LEU A 35 -0.38 9.38 -3.75
N PHE A 36 0.41 8.51 -3.12
CA PHE A 36 -0.06 7.19 -2.69
C PHE A 36 0.41 6.78 -1.30
N GLY A 37 1.23 7.60 -0.64
CA GLY A 37 1.99 7.22 0.55
C GLY A 37 1.14 6.81 1.76
N ASP A 38 -0.11 7.27 1.86
CA ASP A 38 -1.03 6.88 2.95
C ASP A 38 -1.50 5.41 2.86
N ARG A 39 -1.30 4.75 1.72
CA ARG A 39 -1.71 3.37 1.45
C ARG A 39 -0.65 2.58 0.67
N MET A 40 0.59 3.08 0.63
CA MET A 40 1.68 2.51 -0.14
C MET A 40 2.39 1.39 0.62
N MET A 41 2.67 0.29 -0.08
CA MET A 41 3.54 -0.78 0.39
C MET A 41 4.63 -0.97 -0.65
N MET A 42 5.89 -0.99 -0.20
CA MET A 42 7.06 -0.99 -1.06
C MET A 42 7.99 -2.14 -0.70
N SER A 43 8.37 -2.88 -1.72
CA SER A 43 9.58 -3.68 -1.76
C SER A 43 10.66 -2.86 -2.47
N ASN A 44 11.86 -2.84 -1.92
CA ASN A 44 12.97 -2.05 -2.46
C ASN A 44 14.18 -2.97 -2.66
N ALA A 45 14.63 -3.12 -3.89
CA ALA A 45 15.87 -3.81 -4.22
C ALA A 45 17.05 -3.12 -3.54
N THR A 46 18.09 -3.89 -3.22
CA THR A 46 19.33 -3.32 -2.70
C THR A 46 19.98 -2.42 -3.75
N GLY A 47 20.42 -1.22 -3.35
CA GLY A 47 21.04 -0.25 -4.23
C GLY A 47 21.03 1.14 -3.61
N CYS A 48 21.32 2.20 -4.38
CA CYS A 48 21.24 3.58 -3.87
C CYS A 48 19.91 3.84 -3.16
N SER A 49 18.81 3.37 -3.74
CA SER A 49 17.46 3.50 -3.18
C SER A 49 17.30 2.88 -1.79
N SER A 50 17.88 1.71 -1.50
CA SER A 50 17.84 1.16 -0.15
C SER A 50 18.81 1.86 0.81
N ILE A 51 19.96 2.32 0.31
CA ILE A 51 20.98 2.98 1.13
C ILE A 51 20.48 4.33 1.65
N TRP A 52 19.94 5.20 0.79
CA TRP A 52 19.41 6.48 1.28
C TRP A 52 18.09 6.33 2.04
N ALA A 53 17.37 5.20 1.87
CA ALA A 53 16.10 4.92 2.52
C ALA A 53 16.22 4.29 3.92
N ALA A 54 17.27 3.52 4.19
CA ALA A 54 17.32 2.70 5.40
C ALA A 54 18.72 2.46 5.97
N ALA A 55 19.67 3.38 5.73
CA ALA A 55 20.94 3.38 6.45
C ALA A 55 20.73 3.77 7.92
N ALA A 56 20.59 2.75 8.79
CA ALA A 56 20.40 2.95 10.21
C ALA A 56 21.48 3.89 10.80
N PRO A 57 21.09 4.85 11.68
CA PRO A 57 19.78 4.99 12.31
C PRO A 57 18.80 5.94 11.59
N SER A 58 19.11 6.47 10.40
CA SER A 58 18.31 7.51 9.76
C SER A 58 17.28 6.94 8.79
N MET A 59 15.99 7.11 9.08
CA MET A 59 14.87 6.65 8.25
C MET A 59 14.11 7.87 7.70
N PRO A 60 14.18 8.17 6.38
CA PRO A 60 13.55 9.34 5.78
C PRO A 60 12.08 9.15 5.41
N TYR A 61 11.58 7.91 5.40
CA TYR A 61 10.15 7.66 5.27
C TYR A 61 9.44 8.03 6.56
N THR A 62 8.36 8.80 6.44
CA THR A 62 7.62 9.34 7.58
C THR A 62 6.13 9.03 7.46
N THR A 63 5.35 9.45 8.45
CA THR A 63 3.89 9.29 8.48
C THR A 63 3.18 10.63 8.35
N ASN A 64 1.95 10.60 7.85
CA ASN A 64 1.09 11.76 7.83
C ASN A 64 0.49 12.05 9.22
N ALA A 65 -0.33 13.10 9.32
CA ALA A 65 -0.99 13.47 10.58
C ALA A 65 -1.92 12.38 11.17
N GLU A 66 -2.34 11.40 10.37
CA GLU A 66 -3.13 10.24 10.82
C GLU A 66 -2.25 9.05 11.24
N GLY A 67 -0.92 9.20 11.25
CA GLY A 67 0.03 8.11 11.51
C GLY A 67 0.17 7.12 10.35
N LYS A 68 -0.33 7.45 9.15
CA LYS A 68 -0.27 6.59 7.96
C LYS A 68 0.90 6.99 7.08
N GLY A 69 1.66 6.01 6.62
CA GLY A 69 2.77 6.24 5.71
C GLY A 69 3.18 4.99 4.94
N PRO A 70 4.19 5.12 4.07
CA PRO A 70 4.65 4.02 3.25
C PRO A 70 5.20 2.88 4.14
N THR A 71 4.72 1.66 3.93
CA THR A 71 5.38 0.47 4.49
C THR A 71 6.58 0.14 3.60
N TRP A 72 7.79 0.25 4.13
CA TRP A 72 9.03 0.01 3.38
C TRP A 72 9.71 -1.27 3.85
N SER A 73 10.25 -2.05 2.90
CA SER A 73 11.09 -3.20 3.20
C SER A 73 12.09 -3.43 2.07
N ASN A 74 13.29 -3.87 2.44
CA ASN A 74 14.33 -4.35 1.53
C ASN A 74 14.59 -5.82 1.87
N SER A 75 14.38 -6.69 0.89
CA SER A 75 14.70 -8.12 0.99
C SER A 75 16.16 -8.30 0.57
N LEU A 76 16.41 -8.58 -0.72
CA LEU A 76 17.74 -8.72 -1.30
C LEU A 76 17.88 -7.82 -2.54
N PHE A 77 18.99 -7.98 -3.25
CA PHE A 77 19.25 -7.22 -4.47
C PHE A 77 18.45 -7.78 -5.65
N GLU A 78 18.41 -9.10 -5.73
CA GLU A 78 17.89 -9.89 -6.84
C GLU A 78 16.38 -10.06 -6.85
N ASP A 79 15.68 -9.88 -5.72
CA ASP A 79 14.33 -10.43 -5.52
C ASP A 79 13.23 -9.39 -5.29
N SER A 80 13.47 -8.10 -5.53
CA SER A 80 12.50 -7.07 -5.15
C SER A 80 11.16 -7.20 -5.86
N ALA A 81 11.12 -7.72 -7.10
CA ALA A 81 9.86 -7.90 -7.82
C ALA A 81 9.02 -9.00 -7.15
N GLU A 82 9.63 -10.16 -6.91
CA GLU A 82 9.03 -11.34 -6.33
C GLU A 82 8.63 -11.11 -4.88
N PHE A 83 9.48 -10.39 -4.13
CA PHE A 83 9.18 -9.99 -2.76
C PHE A 83 7.97 -9.04 -2.71
N GLY A 84 7.93 -8.03 -3.57
CA GLY A 84 6.77 -7.16 -3.74
C GLY A 84 5.51 -7.91 -4.16
N PHE A 85 5.67 -8.91 -5.02
CA PHE A 85 4.57 -9.78 -5.44
C PHE A 85 4.04 -10.64 -4.29
N GLY A 86 4.92 -11.16 -3.42
CA GLY A 86 4.53 -11.84 -2.19
C GLY A 86 3.71 -10.94 -1.25
N LEU A 87 4.13 -9.69 -1.06
CA LEU A 87 3.37 -8.69 -0.29
C LEU A 87 1.98 -8.46 -0.90
N TYR A 88 1.91 -8.31 -2.22
CA TYR A 88 0.64 -8.17 -2.95
C TYR A 88 -0.29 -9.38 -2.72
N LEU A 89 0.21 -10.60 -2.88
CA LEU A 89 -0.58 -11.82 -2.69
C LEU A 89 -1.09 -11.95 -1.25
N GLY A 90 -0.26 -11.58 -0.26
CA GLY A 90 -0.67 -11.50 1.15
C GLY A 90 -1.83 -10.53 1.36
N VAL A 91 -1.71 -9.31 0.84
CA VAL A 91 -2.78 -8.29 0.88
C VAL A 91 -4.06 -8.80 0.19
N LYS A 92 -3.93 -9.40 -1.01
CA LYS A 92 -5.05 -9.96 -1.78
C LYS A 92 -5.78 -11.03 -0.98
N LYS A 93 -5.05 -11.95 -0.34
CA LYS A 93 -5.65 -13.01 0.49
C LYS A 93 -6.40 -12.43 1.69
N ILE A 94 -5.82 -11.46 2.39
CA ILE A 94 -6.46 -10.82 3.55
C ILE A 94 -7.73 -10.06 3.13
N ARG A 95 -7.67 -9.28 2.04
CA ARG A 95 -8.82 -8.52 1.52
C ARG A 95 -9.95 -9.43 1.03
N ASN A 96 -9.62 -10.54 0.36
CA ASN A 96 -10.62 -11.54 -0.02
C ASN A 96 -11.30 -12.12 1.22
N LYS A 97 -10.55 -12.37 2.31
CA LYS A 97 -11.17 -12.83 3.55
C LYS A 97 -12.11 -11.79 4.17
N VAL A 98 -11.75 -10.51 4.11
CA VAL A 98 -12.64 -9.43 4.55
C VAL A 98 -13.92 -9.40 3.71
N ALA A 99 -13.81 -9.57 2.39
CA ALA A 99 -14.98 -9.64 1.50
C ALA A 99 -15.91 -10.81 1.85
N GLU A 100 -15.37 -12.01 2.09
CA GLU A 100 -16.14 -13.17 2.55
C GLU A 100 -16.89 -12.87 3.86
N LEU A 101 -16.21 -12.27 4.84
CA LEU A 101 -16.81 -11.92 6.13
C LEU A 101 -17.90 -10.86 6.00
N MET A 102 -17.73 -9.88 5.11
CA MET A 102 -18.76 -8.88 4.84
C MET A 102 -20.00 -9.48 4.16
N GLN A 103 -19.81 -10.41 3.23
CA GLN A 103 -20.93 -11.14 2.60
C GLN A 103 -21.69 -11.98 3.62
N GLU A 104 -20.98 -12.66 4.53
CA GLU A 104 -21.58 -13.37 5.65
C GLU A 104 -22.35 -12.40 6.57
N ALA A 105 -21.73 -11.28 6.93
CA ALA A 105 -22.32 -10.27 7.81
C ALA A 105 -23.62 -9.67 7.25
N ILE A 106 -23.71 -9.43 5.95
CA ILE A 106 -24.93 -8.91 5.30
C ILE A 106 -26.13 -9.85 5.48
N SER A 107 -25.88 -11.17 5.59
CA SER A 107 -26.90 -12.19 5.83
C SER A 107 -27.36 -12.26 7.28
N LEU A 108 -26.69 -11.57 8.21
CA LEU A 108 -27.05 -11.52 9.63
C LEU A 108 -28.11 -10.43 9.91
N ASP A 109 -28.68 -10.47 11.11
CA ASP A 109 -29.53 -9.39 11.62
C ASP A 109 -28.65 -8.27 12.19
N ILE A 110 -28.30 -7.32 11.30
CA ILE A 110 -27.45 -6.17 11.59
C ILE A 110 -28.13 -4.89 11.07
N PRO A 111 -27.79 -3.70 11.62
CA PRO A 111 -28.37 -2.45 11.16
C PRO A 111 -28.24 -2.26 9.64
N GLN A 112 -29.31 -1.74 9.02
CA GLN A 112 -29.37 -1.53 7.57
C GLN A 112 -28.22 -0.66 7.06
N GLU A 113 -27.86 0.39 7.80
CA GLU A 113 -26.74 1.27 7.47
C GLU A 113 -25.39 0.51 7.38
N LEU A 114 -25.18 -0.49 8.23
CA LEU A 114 -23.98 -1.32 8.19
C LEU A 114 -23.99 -2.27 6.99
N LYS A 115 -25.16 -2.82 6.62
CA LYS A 115 -25.31 -3.63 5.40
C LYS A 115 -24.96 -2.82 4.16
N GLU A 116 -25.47 -1.60 4.08
CA GLU A 116 -25.20 -0.67 2.97
C GLU A 116 -23.71 -0.31 2.90
N ALA A 117 -23.08 0.02 4.03
CA ALA A 117 -21.66 0.32 4.07
C ALA A 117 -20.78 -0.87 3.65
N PHE A 118 -21.14 -2.11 4.02
CA PHE A 118 -20.46 -3.31 3.54
C PHE A 118 -20.66 -3.55 2.04
N GLN A 119 -21.87 -3.35 1.53
CA GLN A 119 -22.15 -3.48 0.10
C GLN A 119 -21.35 -2.47 -0.72
N GLU A 120 -21.30 -1.21 -0.30
CA GLU A 120 -20.47 -0.17 -0.93
C GLU A 120 -18.99 -0.55 -0.92
N TRP A 121 -18.49 -1.14 0.17
CA TRP A 121 -17.10 -1.60 0.23
C TRP A 121 -16.85 -2.76 -0.74
N LEU A 122 -17.74 -3.74 -0.81
CA LEU A 122 -17.61 -4.89 -1.73
C LEU A 122 -17.56 -4.46 -3.19
N GLU A 123 -18.39 -3.49 -3.59
CA GLU A 123 -18.39 -2.91 -4.94
C GLU A 123 -17.13 -2.07 -5.19
N GLY A 124 -16.66 -1.36 -4.17
CA GLY A 124 -15.53 -0.45 -4.23
C GLY A 124 -14.16 -1.05 -3.88
N MET A 125 -14.05 -2.33 -3.53
CA MET A 125 -12.85 -2.86 -2.87
C MET A 125 -11.58 -2.81 -3.74
N TYR A 126 -11.71 -2.72 -5.07
CA TYR A 126 -10.59 -2.59 -6.00
C TYR A 126 -10.32 -1.14 -6.44
N ASN A 127 -11.06 -0.17 -5.90
CA ASN A 127 -10.87 1.26 -6.12
C ASN A 127 -10.39 1.93 -4.82
N ALA A 128 -9.33 2.74 -4.92
CA ALA A 128 -8.71 3.36 -3.75
C ALA A 128 -9.62 4.36 -3.03
N GLU A 129 -10.29 5.24 -3.78
CA GLU A 129 -11.15 6.28 -3.19
C GLU A 129 -12.46 5.67 -2.67
N ALA A 130 -13.06 4.74 -3.42
CA ALA A 130 -14.29 4.06 -2.99
C ALA A 130 -14.07 3.22 -1.72
N SER A 131 -13.01 2.40 -1.68
CA SER A 131 -12.69 1.62 -0.48
C SER A 131 -12.33 2.49 0.72
N LYS A 132 -11.73 3.67 0.51
CA LYS A 132 -11.44 4.65 1.57
C LYS A 132 -12.72 5.32 2.10
N ALA A 133 -13.63 5.71 1.22
CA ALA A 133 -14.92 6.27 1.60
C ALA A 133 -15.77 5.24 2.39
N ALA A 134 -15.85 4.00 1.92
CA ALA A 134 -16.58 2.95 2.61
C ALA A 134 -15.93 2.59 3.96
N ALA A 135 -14.60 2.52 4.04
CA ALA A 135 -13.89 2.29 5.31
C ALA A 135 -14.22 3.36 6.37
N ALA A 136 -14.33 4.63 5.97
CA ALA A 136 -14.69 5.72 6.88
C ALA A 136 -16.12 5.60 7.43
N LYS A 137 -17.05 5.00 6.68
CA LYS A 137 -18.40 4.68 7.14
C LYS A 137 -18.44 3.44 8.03
N ILE A 138 -17.69 2.40 7.67
CA ILE A 138 -17.69 1.11 8.36
C ILE A 138 -17.07 1.22 9.76
N LEU A 139 -15.94 1.91 9.91
CA LEU A 139 -15.16 1.89 11.15
C LEU A 139 -15.96 2.32 12.39
N PRO A 140 -16.70 3.45 12.38
CA PRO A 140 -17.54 3.84 13.51
C PRO A 140 -18.68 2.84 13.81
N LEU A 141 -19.27 2.25 12.77
CA LEU A 141 -20.39 1.30 12.91
C LEU A 141 -19.96 -0.06 13.50
N LEU A 142 -18.66 -0.37 13.42
CA LEU A 142 -18.07 -1.57 14.02
C LEU A 142 -17.66 -1.38 15.49
N GLU A 143 -17.70 -0.15 16.02
CA GLU A 143 -17.35 0.10 17.42
C GLU A 143 -18.32 -0.64 18.37
N GLY A 144 -17.75 -1.40 19.31
CA GLY A 144 -18.52 -2.18 20.29
C GLY A 144 -19.19 -3.46 19.75
N GLN A 145 -19.06 -3.77 18.46
CA GLN A 145 -19.58 -5.03 17.89
C GLN A 145 -18.78 -6.22 18.42
N THR A 146 -19.46 -7.27 18.93
CA THR A 146 -18.78 -8.44 19.53
C THR A 146 -18.99 -9.74 18.75
N HIS A 147 -19.83 -9.72 17.71
CA HIS A 147 -20.10 -10.92 16.90
C HIS A 147 -18.81 -11.43 16.23
N PRO A 148 -18.53 -12.74 16.20
CA PRO A 148 -17.27 -13.28 15.66
C PRO A 148 -16.95 -12.82 14.23
N VAL A 149 -17.96 -12.69 13.37
CA VAL A 149 -17.80 -12.17 11.99
C VAL A 149 -17.33 -10.71 11.99
N MET A 150 -17.92 -9.88 12.85
CA MET A 150 -17.55 -8.46 12.98
C MET A 150 -16.14 -8.32 13.54
N GLN A 151 -15.81 -9.12 14.56
CA GLN A 151 -14.45 -9.18 15.10
C GLN A 151 -13.43 -9.61 14.03
N GLY A 152 -13.78 -10.59 13.19
CA GLY A 152 -12.94 -10.96 12.05
C GLY A 152 -12.67 -9.81 11.06
N ILE A 153 -13.63 -8.89 10.87
CA ILE A 153 -13.46 -7.69 10.05
C ILE A 153 -12.61 -6.65 10.80
N ILE A 154 -12.90 -6.41 12.08
CA ILE A 154 -12.19 -5.45 12.95
C ILE A 154 -10.70 -5.79 13.03
N ASP A 155 -10.36 -7.07 13.22
CA ASP A 155 -8.97 -7.57 13.27
C ASP A 155 -8.18 -7.28 11.98
N ARG A 156 -8.88 -7.01 10.88
CA ARG A 156 -8.31 -6.76 9.54
C ARG A 156 -8.63 -5.36 9.02
N LYS A 157 -9.03 -4.45 9.90
CA LYS A 157 -9.47 -3.09 9.52
C LYS A 157 -8.45 -2.30 8.70
N ASP A 158 -7.15 -2.54 8.92
CA ASP A 158 -6.07 -1.88 8.19
C ASP A 158 -6.05 -2.27 6.70
N PHE A 159 -6.75 -3.34 6.32
CA PHE A 159 -6.91 -3.83 4.96
C PHE A 159 -8.24 -3.44 4.33
N LEU A 160 -9.03 -2.54 4.92
CA LEU A 160 -10.24 -2.00 4.27
C LEU A 160 -9.86 -1.12 3.07
N ILE A 161 -8.85 -0.26 3.20
CA ILE A 161 -8.41 0.65 2.13
C ILE A 161 -7.48 -0.06 1.15
N LYS A 162 -7.75 0.04 -0.16
CA LYS A 162 -6.93 -0.61 -1.21
C LYS A 162 -5.47 -0.14 -1.13
N LYS A 163 -4.55 -1.08 -0.92
CA LYS A 163 -3.11 -0.79 -0.91
C LYS A 163 -2.58 -0.52 -2.32
N SER A 164 -1.52 0.28 -2.39
CA SER A 164 -0.73 0.54 -3.59
C SER A 164 0.58 -0.24 -3.44
N ASN A 165 0.72 -1.36 -4.13
CA ASN A 165 1.91 -2.21 -4.01
C ASN A 165 2.96 -1.80 -5.05
N TRP A 166 4.19 -1.62 -4.60
CA TRP A 166 5.31 -1.17 -5.43
C TRP A 166 6.53 -2.07 -5.24
N ALA A 167 7.25 -2.32 -6.33
CA ALA A 167 8.62 -2.82 -6.32
C ALA A 167 9.55 -1.78 -6.92
N PHE A 168 10.57 -1.39 -6.16
CA PHE A 168 11.54 -0.36 -6.50
C PHE A 168 12.91 -0.99 -6.71
N GLY A 169 13.72 -0.40 -7.58
CA GLY A 169 15.15 -0.68 -7.66
C GLY A 169 15.80 0.20 -8.72
N GLY A 170 17.13 0.13 -8.83
CA GLY A 170 17.85 0.81 -9.90
C GLY A 170 17.94 -0.04 -11.17
N ASP A 171 18.65 0.49 -12.17
CA ASP A 171 18.88 -0.18 -13.45
C ASP A 171 19.59 -1.53 -13.30
N GLY A 172 20.60 -1.65 -12.43
CA GLY A 172 21.27 -2.93 -12.18
C GLY A 172 20.33 -4.03 -11.65
N TRP A 173 19.27 -3.66 -10.92
CA TRP A 173 18.21 -4.61 -10.56
C TRP A 173 17.27 -4.87 -11.73
N GLY A 174 16.75 -3.80 -12.34
CA GLY A 174 15.70 -3.87 -13.35
C GLY A 174 16.14 -4.46 -14.69
N TYR A 175 17.44 -4.44 -15.01
CA TYR A 175 17.96 -4.91 -16.30
C TYR A 175 18.88 -6.14 -16.18
N ASP A 176 19.49 -6.37 -15.02
CA ASP A 176 20.43 -7.47 -14.82
C ASP A 176 19.92 -8.47 -13.77
N ILE A 177 20.33 -8.30 -12.51
CA ILE A 177 20.26 -9.37 -11.50
C ILE A 177 18.81 -9.76 -11.14
N GLY A 178 17.89 -8.80 -11.18
CA GLY A 178 16.48 -9.02 -10.88
C GLY A 178 15.58 -9.13 -12.12
N TYR A 179 16.14 -9.05 -13.33
CA TYR A 179 15.34 -8.97 -14.55
C TYR A 179 14.45 -10.21 -14.75
N GLY A 180 14.96 -11.42 -14.46
CA GLY A 180 14.18 -12.64 -14.57
C GLY A 180 12.97 -12.67 -13.61
N GLY A 181 13.15 -12.15 -12.40
CA GLY A 181 12.07 -11.97 -11.42
C GLY A 181 11.05 -10.92 -11.85
N LEU A 182 11.55 -9.80 -12.35
CA LEU A 182 10.75 -8.71 -12.89
C LEU A 182 9.87 -9.18 -14.06
N ASP A 183 10.45 -9.88 -15.04
CA ASP A 183 9.73 -10.46 -16.17
C ASP A 183 8.59 -11.37 -15.71
N HIS A 184 8.88 -12.28 -14.78
CA HIS A 184 7.89 -13.21 -14.25
C HIS A 184 6.72 -12.49 -13.55
N VAL A 185 7.03 -11.47 -12.74
CA VAL A 185 6.03 -10.71 -11.99
C VAL A 185 5.17 -9.85 -12.93
N VAL A 186 5.76 -9.20 -13.93
CA VAL A 186 5.00 -8.45 -14.94
C VAL A 186 4.12 -9.39 -15.77
N ALA A 187 4.64 -10.56 -16.15
CA ALA A 187 3.88 -11.57 -16.90
C ALA A 187 2.70 -12.16 -16.10
N SER A 188 2.70 -12.06 -14.77
CA SER A 188 1.57 -12.51 -13.94
C SER A 188 0.27 -11.73 -14.19
N GLY A 189 0.37 -10.48 -14.67
CA GLY A 189 -0.78 -9.60 -14.92
C GLY A 189 -1.46 -9.06 -13.66
N GLU A 190 -0.84 -9.23 -12.49
CA GLU A 190 -1.39 -8.77 -11.20
C GLU A 190 -1.13 -7.26 -10.97
N ASP A 191 -1.91 -6.64 -10.08
CA ASP A 191 -1.89 -5.18 -9.82
C ASP A 191 -0.71 -4.76 -8.91
N ILE A 192 0.50 -4.80 -9.49
CA ILE A 192 1.75 -4.34 -8.89
C ILE A 192 2.40 -3.26 -9.76
N ASN A 193 2.96 -2.24 -9.11
CA ASN A 193 3.62 -1.13 -9.78
C ASN A 193 5.14 -1.32 -9.69
N ILE A 194 5.85 -1.11 -10.80
CA ILE A 194 7.31 -1.20 -10.86
C ILE A 194 7.88 0.20 -11.05
N LEU A 195 8.91 0.56 -10.27
CA LEU A 195 9.75 1.73 -10.50
C LEU A 195 11.20 1.28 -10.62
N VAL A 196 11.77 1.47 -11.81
CA VAL A 196 13.20 1.35 -12.11
C VAL A 196 13.78 2.75 -12.25
#